data_AF-A0A3B8PSP7-F1
#
_entry.id   AF-A0A3B8PSP7-F1
#
_cell.length_a   1.000
_cell.length_b   1.000
_cell.length_c   1.000
_cell.angle_alpha   90.00
_cell.angle_beta   90.00
_cell.angle_gamma   90.00
#
_symmetry.space_group_name_H-M   'P 1'
#
loop_
_entity.id
_entity.type
_entity.pdbx_description
1 polymer ?
#
loop_
_entity_poly.entity_id
_entity_poly.type
_entity_poly.pdbx_seq_one_letter_code
_entity_poly.pdbx_strand_id
1 'polypeptide(L)'
;MGKTVALKILFPLALLAGCSSEFRGGVDDTAVSIGSRTRSLQAWTDARNLYEGIPNQEDFGKGFRDGHYDVSTGGGGVRPVLPPREYRGVRGRTNEEQTRLAAYMDGHEHGVLAIIEKSRLLAKLSWEETQEMYDGIPHLSDFRRGYMDGYFRRSMG
;
A
#
# COMPACT_ATOMS: atom_id res chain seq x y z
N MET A 1 12.34 59.55 23.49
CA MET A 1 12.89 58.20 23.78
C MET A 1 11.73 57.23 23.91
N GLY A 2 11.54 56.33 22.93
CA GLY A 2 10.48 55.32 22.90
C GLY A 2 10.68 54.45 21.67
N LYS A 3 10.80 53.13 21.88
CA LYS A 3 11.55 52.17 21.05
C LYS A 3 10.84 51.80 19.74
N THR A 4 11.57 51.77 18.64
CA THR A 4 11.19 51.14 17.37
C THR A 4 11.24 49.62 17.53
N VAL A 5 10.08 48.94 17.46
CA VAL A 5 10.03 47.49 17.28
C VAL A 5 10.19 47.23 15.79
N ALA A 6 11.46 47.10 15.36
CA ALA A 6 11.81 46.70 14.01
C ALA A 6 11.60 45.19 13.85
N LEU A 7 10.36 44.82 13.54
CA LEU A 7 10.02 43.59 12.83
C LEU A 7 10.71 43.63 11.46
N LYS A 8 11.79 42.86 11.25
CA LYS A 8 12.13 42.17 9.98
C LYS A 8 13.18 41.09 10.27
N ILE A 9 12.71 39.91 10.67
CA ILE A 9 13.50 38.67 10.56
C ILE A 9 13.65 38.40 9.06
N LEU A 10 14.72 38.93 8.49
CA LEU A 10 15.27 38.52 7.20
C LEU A 10 16.00 37.20 7.45
N PHE A 11 15.25 36.09 7.45
CA PHE A 11 15.82 34.77 7.21
C PHE A 11 15.77 34.54 5.70
N PRO A 12 16.91 34.47 5.00
CA PRO A 12 16.91 34.39 3.55
C PRO A 12 16.36 33.03 3.11
N LEU A 13 15.13 33.05 2.58
CA LEU A 13 14.62 32.05 1.64
C LEU A 13 15.51 32.05 0.40
N ALA A 14 16.65 31.35 0.42
CA ALA A 14 17.48 31.24 -0.78
C ALA A 14 18.40 30.00 -0.86
N LEU A 15 18.21 28.96 -0.03
CA LEU A 15 19.08 27.76 -0.07
C LEU A 15 18.33 26.41 -0.05
N LEU A 16 17.04 26.37 -0.38
CA LEU A 16 16.25 25.12 -0.43
C LEU A 16 15.76 24.72 -1.82
N ALA A 17 16.31 25.28 -2.89
CA ALA A 17 15.96 24.86 -4.25
C ALA A 17 16.73 23.59 -4.72
N GLY A 18 17.70 23.10 -3.95
CA GLY A 18 18.57 21.97 -4.34
C GLY A 18 18.41 20.66 -3.56
N CYS A 19 17.70 20.64 -2.42
CA CYS A 19 17.54 19.45 -1.56
C CYS A 19 16.08 19.06 -1.31
N SER A 20 15.15 19.55 -2.13
CA SER A 20 13.70 19.34 -1.90
C SER A 20 13.17 18.03 -2.49
N SER A 21 13.91 17.36 -3.39
CA SER A 21 13.49 16.09 -3.99
C SER A 21 13.59 14.91 -3.03
N GLU A 22 14.67 14.81 -2.24
CA GLU A 22 14.88 13.68 -1.32
C GLU A 22 13.95 13.73 -0.10
N PHE A 23 13.73 14.92 0.47
CA PHE A 23 12.79 15.07 1.59
C PHE A 23 11.34 14.88 1.15
N ARG A 24 10.96 15.38 -0.03
CA ARG A 24 9.62 15.11 -0.59
C ARG A 24 9.44 13.63 -0.90
N GLY A 25 10.43 12.97 -1.50
CA GLY A 25 10.40 11.53 -1.76
C GLY A 25 10.17 10.70 -0.48
N GLY A 26 10.90 10.99 0.60
CA GLY A 26 10.70 10.28 1.87
C GLY A 26 9.33 10.51 2.53
N VAL A 27 8.76 11.72 2.41
CA VAL A 27 7.40 12.02 2.89
C VAL A 27 6.35 11.34 2.03
N ASP A 28 6.52 11.35 0.71
CA ASP A 28 5.62 10.71 -0.25
C ASP A 28 5.61 9.18 -0.03
N ASP A 29 6.77 8.54 0.12
CA ASP A 29 6.89 7.10 0.41
C ASP A 29 6.20 6.72 1.73
N THR A 30 6.32 7.57 2.75
CA THR A 30 5.67 7.36 4.04
C THR A 30 4.15 7.46 3.92
N ALA A 31 3.65 8.47 3.20
CA ALA A 31 2.22 8.65 2.96
C ALA A 31 1.62 7.48 2.16
N VAL A 32 2.33 7.01 1.13
CA VAL A 32 1.98 5.81 0.37
C VAL A 32 1.88 4.59 1.28
N SER A 33 2.87 4.35 2.15
CA SER A 33 2.86 3.19 3.05
C SER A 33 1.69 3.24 4.02
N ILE A 34 1.40 4.41 4.61
CA ILE A 34 0.26 4.57 5.53
C ILE A 34 -1.05 4.30 4.80
N GLY A 35 -1.25 4.91 3.62
CA GLY A 35 -2.45 4.71 2.82
C GLY A 35 -2.66 3.25 2.41
N SER A 36 -1.59 2.57 2.01
CA SER A 36 -1.62 1.13 1.67
C SER A 36 -1.95 0.26 2.88
N ARG A 37 -1.43 0.57 4.07
CA ARG A 37 -1.79 -0.15 5.31
C ARG A 37 -3.26 0.04 5.67
N THR A 38 -3.77 1.26 5.62
CA THR A 38 -5.18 1.57 5.89
C THR A 38 -6.10 0.84 4.91
N ARG A 39 -5.78 0.85 3.62
CA ARG A 39 -6.55 0.12 2.60
C ARG A 39 -6.55 -1.39 2.83
N SER A 40 -5.42 -1.96 3.26
CA SER A 40 -5.32 -3.40 3.55
C SER A 40 -6.13 -3.79 4.79
N LEU A 41 -6.14 -2.93 5.83
CA LEU A 41 -6.99 -3.11 7.00
C LEU A 41 -8.49 -3.02 6.65
N GLN A 42 -8.87 -2.05 5.81
CA GLN A 42 -10.23 -1.91 5.33
C GLN A 42 -10.66 -3.16 4.55
N ALA A 43 -9.83 -3.61 3.59
CA ALA A 43 -10.13 -4.81 2.81
C ALA A 43 -10.32 -6.06 3.69
N TRP A 44 -9.51 -6.22 4.74
CA TRP A 44 -9.74 -7.29 5.72
C TRP A 44 -11.05 -7.11 6.46
N THR A 45 -11.38 -5.89 6.89
CA THR A 45 -12.63 -5.60 7.62
C THR A 45 -13.86 -5.94 6.78
N ASP A 46 -13.82 -5.63 5.49
CA ASP A 46 -14.91 -5.91 4.55
C ASP A 46 -15.05 -7.41 4.26
N ALA A 47 -13.93 -8.15 4.22
CA ALA A 47 -13.91 -9.56 3.85
C ALA A 47 -13.96 -10.54 5.04
N ARG A 48 -13.64 -10.11 6.27
CA ARG A 48 -13.41 -11.01 7.42
C ARG A 48 -14.57 -11.95 7.72
N ASN A 49 -15.81 -11.50 7.49
CA ASN A 49 -17.02 -12.27 7.78
C ASN A 49 -17.14 -13.50 6.87
N LEU A 50 -16.52 -13.47 5.68
CA LEU A 50 -16.45 -14.61 4.76
C LEU A 50 -15.55 -15.74 5.29
N TYR A 51 -14.71 -15.42 6.27
CA TYR A 51 -13.72 -16.31 6.85
C TYR A 51 -14.04 -16.64 8.32
N GLU A 52 -15.28 -16.42 8.78
CA GLU A 52 -15.68 -16.83 10.13
C GLU A 52 -15.62 -18.36 10.28
N GLY A 53 -15.11 -18.81 11.43
CA GLY A 53 -15.03 -20.23 11.77
C GLY A 53 -13.80 -20.97 11.23
N ILE A 54 -12.91 -20.30 10.48
CA ILE A 54 -11.64 -20.92 10.09
C ILE A 54 -10.69 -21.06 11.31
N PRO A 55 -9.86 -22.11 11.35
CA PRO A 55 -8.80 -22.22 12.35
C PRO A 55 -7.82 -21.04 12.25
N ASN A 56 -7.37 -20.51 13.40
CA ASN A 56 -6.38 -19.42 13.48
C ASN A 56 -6.75 -18.17 12.66
N GLN A 57 -8.03 -17.77 12.67
CA GLN A 57 -8.56 -16.62 11.89
C GLN A 57 -7.76 -15.32 12.11
N GLU A 58 -7.19 -15.11 13.31
CA GLU A 58 -6.33 -13.93 13.57
C GLU A 58 -5.05 -13.96 12.73
N ASP A 59 -4.34 -15.09 12.72
CA ASP A 59 -3.12 -15.27 11.93
C ASP A 59 -3.42 -15.22 10.43
N PHE A 60 -4.54 -15.81 10.00
CA PHE A 60 -5.06 -15.64 8.64
C PHE A 60 -5.28 -14.17 8.29
N GLY A 61 -5.95 -13.41 9.16
CA GLY A 61 -6.19 -11.99 8.95
C GLY A 61 -4.90 -11.16 8.88
N LYS A 62 -3.86 -11.51 9.65
CA LYS A 62 -2.53 -10.89 9.53
C LYS A 62 -1.94 -11.16 8.15
N GLY A 63 -1.93 -12.41 7.72
CA GLY A 63 -1.51 -12.81 6.38
C GLY A 63 -2.24 -12.03 5.30
N PHE A 64 -3.57 -11.99 5.36
CA PHE A 64 -4.41 -11.28 4.39
C PHE A 64 -4.00 -9.82 4.24
N ARG A 65 -3.81 -9.10 5.35
CA ARG A 65 -3.41 -7.69 5.30
C ARG A 65 -2.02 -7.53 4.71
N ASP A 66 -1.08 -8.42 5.03
CA ASP A 66 0.29 -8.35 4.53
C ASP A 66 0.35 -8.64 3.01
N GLY A 67 -0.39 -9.65 2.53
CA GLY A 67 -0.45 -9.97 1.11
C GLY A 67 -1.18 -8.90 0.28
N HIS A 68 -2.27 -8.34 0.82
CA HIS A 68 -2.92 -7.19 0.20
C HIS A 68 -2.01 -5.97 0.18
N TYR A 69 -1.29 -5.72 1.28
CA TYR A 69 -0.34 -4.61 1.39
C TYR A 69 0.80 -4.75 0.38
N ASP A 70 1.40 -5.93 0.25
CA ASP A 70 2.51 -6.22 -0.66
C ASP A 70 2.18 -5.73 -2.08
N VAL A 71 1.10 -6.25 -2.66
CA VAL A 71 0.65 -5.86 -4.01
C VAL A 71 0.29 -4.36 -4.07
N SER A 72 -0.35 -3.82 -3.03
CA SER A 72 -0.74 -2.41 -2.99
C SER A 72 0.45 -1.44 -2.99
N THR A 73 1.63 -1.92 -2.60
CA THR A 73 2.90 -1.18 -2.63
C THR A 73 3.77 -1.50 -3.85
N GLY A 74 3.24 -2.25 -4.83
CA GLY A 74 3.96 -2.64 -6.04
C GLY A 74 4.77 -3.94 -5.89
N GLY A 75 4.56 -4.68 -4.79
CA GLY A 75 5.09 -6.02 -4.60
C GLY A 75 4.45 -7.05 -5.53
N GLY A 76 5.09 -8.21 -5.64
CA GLY A 76 4.69 -9.26 -6.58
C GLY A 76 3.52 -10.14 -6.11
N GLY A 77 3.05 -9.98 -4.87
CA GLY A 77 2.05 -10.85 -4.26
C GLY A 77 2.56 -12.28 -4.05
N VAL A 78 3.89 -12.46 -4.04
CA VAL A 78 4.50 -13.79 -3.89
C VAL A 78 4.52 -14.16 -2.41
N ARG A 79 4.15 -15.41 -2.11
CA ARG A 79 4.20 -15.94 -0.74
C ARG A 79 5.60 -15.71 -0.14
N PRO A 80 5.72 -15.13 1.07
CA PRO A 80 7.01 -14.75 1.62
C PRO A 80 7.87 -15.99 1.89
N VAL A 81 9.10 -15.99 1.37
CA VAL A 81 10.07 -17.09 1.58
C VAL A 81 10.38 -17.30 3.06
N LEU A 82 10.46 -16.19 3.81
CA LEU A 82 10.62 -16.21 5.26
C LEU A 82 9.41 -15.52 5.89
N PRO A 83 8.56 -16.24 6.64
CA PRO A 83 7.40 -15.63 7.29
C PRO A 83 7.84 -14.59 8.33
N PRO A 84 6.96 -13.74 8.86
CA PRO A 84 7.30 -12.80 9.93
C PRO A 84 7.95 -13.47 11.14
N ARG A 85 8.75 -12.72 11.90
CA ARG A 85 9.55 -13.25 13.02
C ARG A 85 8.73 -14.03 14.04
N GLU A 86 7.48 -13.64 14.27
CA GLU A 86 6.55 -14.33 15.18
C GLU A 86 6.15 -15.74 14.74
N TYR A 87 6.39 -16.11 13.47
CA TYR A 87 6.19 -17.45 12.93
C TYR A 87 7.50 -18.18 12.61
N ARG A 88 8.65 -17.50 12.75
CA ARG A 88 9.99 -18.10 12.63
C ARG A 88 10.33 -18.79 13.94
N GLY A 89 9.73 -19.95 14.21
CA GLY A 89 10.02 -20.75 15.41
C GLY A 89 11.54 -20.94 15.60
N VAL A 90 12.04 -20.68 16.82
CA VAL A 90 13.48 -20.57 17.08
C VAL A 90 14.15 -21.96 17.23
N ARG A 91 13.38 -23.03 17.54
CA ARG A 91 13.88 -24.39 17.77
C ARG A 91 12.81 -25.47 17.55
N GLY A 92 12.60 -25.88 16.29
CA GLY A 92 11.58 -26.90 15.93
C GLY A 92 10.16 -26.38 16.13
N ARG A 93 9.27 -26.55 15.14
CA ARG A 93 7.90 -26.03 15.25
C ARG A 93 6.99 -27.03 15.94
N THR A 94 6.22 -26.57 16.93
CA THR A 94 5.08 -27.33 17.45
C THR A 94 3.99 -27.47 16.37
N ASN A 95 3.06 -28.40 16.53
CA ASN A 95 1.92 -28.52 15.61
C ASN A 95 1.10 -27.23 15.57
N GLU A 96 0.93 -26.57 16.71
CA GLU A 96 0.22 -25.29 16.82
C GLU A 96 0.91 -24.19 16.00
N GLU A 97 2.23 -24.02 16.16
CA GLU A 97 3.01 -23.04 15.38
C GLU A 97 2.95 -23.30 13.87
N GLN A 98 2.92 -24.58 13.47
CA GLN A 98 2.73 -24.95 12.06
C GLN A 98 1.35 -24.54 11.56
N THR A 99 0.29 -24.77 12.34
CA THR A 99 -1.09 -24.39 11.94
C THR A 99 -1.27 -22.88 11.87
N ARG A 100 -0.65 -22.12 12.78
CA ARG A 100 -0.68 -20.65 12.76
C ARG A 100 0.07 -20.09 11.55
N LEU A 101 1.25 -20.64 11.26
CA LEU A 101 2.02 -20.27 10.07
C LEU A 101 1.26 -20.62 8.78
N ALA A 102 0.62 -21.79 8.72
CA ALA A 102 -0.19 -22.18 7.57
C ALA A 102 -1.35 -21.20 7.36
N ALA A 103 -2.09 -20.87 8.43
CA ALA A 103 -3.17 -19.88 8.37
C ALA A 103 -2.67 -18.51 7.89
N TYR A 104 -1.54 -18.03 8.41
CA TYR A 104 -0.91 -16.80 7.93
C TYR A 104 -0.59 -16.86 6.43
N MET A 105 0.04 -17.94 5.95
CA MET A 105 0.42 -18.03 4.55
C MET A 105 -0.79 -18.14 3.62
N ASP A 106 -1.85 -18.83 4.04
CA ASP A 106 -3.09 -18.93 3.28
C ASP A 106 -3.81 -17.59 3.26
N GLY A 107 -3.85 -16.89 4.39
CA GLY A 107 -4.34 -15.52 4.49
C GLY A 107 -3.65 -14.61 3.50
N HIS A 108 -2.32 -14.67 3.42
CA HIS A 108 -1.51 -13.87 2.49
C HIS A 108 -1.96 -14.04 1.03
N GLU A 109 -2.15 -15.27 0.59
CA GLU A 109 -2.64 -15.54 -0.78
C GLU A 109 -4.03 -14.98 -1.01
N HIS A 110 -4.93 -15.08 -0.03
CA HIS A 110 -6.28 -14.50 -0.15
C HIS A 110 -6.25 -12.97 -0.20
N GLY A 111 -5.34 -12.34 0.55
CA GLY A 111 -5.11 -10.90 0.48
C GLY A 111 -4.64 -10.43 -0.89
N VAL A 112 -3.72 -11.19 -1.50
CA VAL A 112 -3.21 -10.96 -2.86
C VAL A 112 -4.33 -11.11 -3.89
N LEU A 113 -5.15 -12.17 -3.78
CA LEU A 113 -6.28 -12.39 -4.69
C LEU A 113 -7.33 -11.28 -4.57
N ALA A 114 -7.62 -10.81 -3.35
CA ALA A 114 -8.61 -9.77 -3.13
C ALA A 114 -8.28 -8.46 -3.86
N ILE A 115 -7.02 -8.02 -3.81
CA ILE A 115 -6.59 -6.80 -4.51
C ILE A 115 -6.47 -7.01 -6.03
N ILE A 116 -6.06 -8.20 -6.49
CA ILE A 116 -6.04 -8.52 -7.92
C ILE A 116 -7.46 -8.50 -8.50
N GLU A 117 -8.41 -9.16 -7.84
CA GLU A 117 -9.80 -9.20 -8.31
C GLU A 117 -10.44 -7.82 -8.24
N LYS A 118 -10.19 -7.05 -7.17
CA LYS A 118 -10.61 -5.64 -7.11
C LYS A 118 -10.07 -4.87 -8.31
N SER A 119 -8.77 -4.93 -8.56
CA SER A 119 -8.13 -4.22 -9.69
C SER A 119 -8.70 -4.67 -11.05
N ARG A 120 -9.02 -5.96 -11.20
CA ARG A 120 -9.66 -6.50 -12.39
C ARG A 120 -11.09 -5.99 -12.58
N LEU A 121 -11.88 -5.92 -11.52
CA LEU A 121 -13.23 -5.35 -11.56
C LEU A 121 -13.16 -3.87 -11.96
N LEU A 122 -12.18 -3.12 -11.45
CA LEU A 122 -11.95 -1.73 -11.84
C LEU A 122 -11.52 -1.57 -13.29
N ALA A 123 -10.70 -2.48 -13.82
CA ALA A 123 -10.35 -2.46 -15.23
C ALA A 123 -11.55 -2.80 -16.15
N LYS A 124 -12.56 -3.52 -15.64
CA LYS A 124 -13.79 -3.87 -16.37
C LYS A 124 -14.86 -2.79 -16.29
N LEU A 125 -14.99 -2.12 -15.14
CA LEU A 125 -15.84 -0.95 -14.96
C LEU A 125 -15.18 0.19 -15.75
N SER A 126 -15.73 0.52 -16.91
CA SER A 126 -15.07 1.44 -17.85
C SER A 126 -14.76 2.80 -17.20
N TRP A 127 -13.70 3.44 -17.71
CA TRP A 127 -12.97 4.57 -17.13
C TRP A 127 -13.77 5.83 -16.74
N GLU A 128 -15.06 5.95 -17.06
CA GLU A 128 -15.90 7.10 -16.71
C GLU A 128 -16.43 7.07 -15.26
N GLU A 129 -16.44 5.91 -14.59
CA GLU A 129 -17.01 5.78 -13.21
C GLU A 129 -15.95 5.78 -12.09
N THR A 130 -14.66 5.76 -12.41
CA THR A 130 -13.60 5.35 -11.45
C THR A 130 -12.77 6.49 -10.85
N GLN A 131 -13.15 7.76 -11.05
CA GLN A 131 -12.33 8.92 -10.66
C GLN A 131 -12.09 9.01 -9.13
N GLU A 132 -13.04 8.59 -8.28
CA GLU A 132 -12.86 8.53 -6.82
C GLU A 132 -11.93 7.40 -6.34
N MET A 133 -11.59 6.46 -7.22
CA MET A 133 -11.00 5.17 -6.82
C MET A 133 -9.50 5.07 -7.10
N TYR A 134 -8.98 5.90 -8.01
CA TYR A 134 -7.55 5.94 -8.37
C TYR A 134 -6.71 6.89 -7.51
N ASP A 135 -7.33 7.78 -6.73
CA ASP A 135 -6.64 8.75 -5.87
C ASP A 135 -5.83 8.10 -4.73
N GLY A 136 -5.97 6.78 -4.53
CA GLY A 136 -5.28 6.05 -3.48
C GLY A 136 -4.16 5.10 -3.92
N ILE A 137 -3.92 4.85 -5.22
CA ILE A 137 -2.98 3.80 -5.68
C ILE A 137 -1.79 4.42 -6.46
N PRO A 138 -0.61 4.56 -5.83
CA PRO A 138 0.50 5.36 -6.39
C PRO A 138 1.06 4.85 -7.72
N HIS A 139 1.09 3.53 -7.94
CA HIS A 139 1.60 2.96 -9.20
C HIS A 139 0.58 3.02 -10.35
N LEU A 140 -0.69 3.34 -10.08
CA LEU A 140 -1.71 3.57 -11.10
C LEU A 140 -1.76 5.02 -11.56
N SER A 141 -1.30 5.99 -10.74
CA SER A 141 -1.08 7.37 -11.20
C SER A 141 0.09 7.49 -12.18
N ASP A 142 1.12 6.65 -12.04
CA ASP A 142 2.22 6.58 -13.01
C ASP A 142 1.81 5.84 -14.28
N PHE A 143 0.99 4.80 -14.18
CA PHE A 143 0.30 4.20 -15.33
C PHE A 143 -0.57 5.23 -16.05
N ARG A 144 -1.32 6.07 -15.32
CA ARG A 144 -2.11 7.19 -15.87
C ARG A 144 -1.23 8.19 -16.64
N ARG A 145 -0.05 8.55 -16.13
CA ARG A 145 0.86 9.47 -16.84
C ARG A 145 1.47 8.83 -18.09
N GLY A 146 1.95 7.59 -18.00
CA GLY A 146 2.55 6.87 -19.12
C GLY A 146 1.55 6.47 -20.22
N TYR A 147 0.34 6.04 -19.86
CA TYR A 147 -0.72 5.68 -20.79
C TYR A 147 -1.25 6.92 -21.53
N MET A 148 -1.48 8.04 -20.82
CA MET A 148 -1.97 9.28 -21.44
C MET A 148 -0.90 9.92 -22.35
N ASP A 149 0.38 9.95 -21.95
CA ASP A 149 1.46 10.46 -22.81
C ASP A 149 1.66 9.60 -24.07
N GLY A 150 1.44 8.28 -23.96
CA GLY A 150 1.55 7.35 -25.09
C GLY A 150 0.35 7.33 -26.03
N TYR A 151 -0.87 7.44 -25.49
CA TYR A 151 -2.12 7.34 -26.27
C TYR A 151 -2.40 8.62 -27.07
N PHE A 152 -2.21 9.81 -26.49
CA PHE A 152 -2.42 11.07 -27.21
C PHE A 152 -1.34 11.36 -28.26
N ARG A 153 -0.08 10.98 -28.00
CA ARG A 153 1.01 11.16 -28.97
C ARG A 153 0.88 10.26 -30.20
N ARG A 154 0.20 9.12 -30.07
CA ARG A 154 -0.04 8.15 -31.16
C ARG A 154 -1.38 8.35 -31.87
N SER A 155 -2.32 9.09 -31.26
CA SER A 155 -3.64 9.40 -31.82
C SER A 155 -3.71 10.75 -32.55
N MET A 156 -2.67 11.59 -32.46
CA MET A 156 -2.58 12.89 -33.15
C MET A 156 -1.35 13.01 -34.07
N GLY A 157 -0.73 11.89 -34.45
CA GLY A 157 0.39 11.81 -35.40
C GLY A 157 0.09 10.84 -36.53
#